data_AF-A0A5K1HE73-F1
#
_entry.id   AF-A0A5K1HE73-F1
#
_cell.length_a   1.000
_cell.length_b   1.000
_cell.length_c   1.000
_cell.angle_alpha   90.00
_cell.angle_beta   90.00
_cell.angle_gamma   90.00
#
_symmetry.space_group_name_H-M   'P 1'
#
loop_
_entity.id
_entity.type
_entity.pdbx_description
1 polymer ?
#
loop_
_entity_poly.entity_id
_entity_poly.type
_entity_poly.pdbx_seq_one_letter_code
_entity_poly.pdbx_strand_id
1 'polypeptide(L)'
;TVNPVVMGHVKAVKDALKNEEKSLGVLIHGDAAVAGQGVVYETLQMAYLNHYNINGVIHIVANNQIGFTTTPAEARSGLYCTDVAKSIQAPIIHVNADEPELVNRVIKLSVKYRQKFKKDIFVDIIGYRRYGHNEQDQPSFTQPM
;
A
#
# COMPACT_ATOMS: atom_id res chain seq x y z
N THR A 1 -7.80 -2.12 -9.59
CA THR A 1 -6.57 -2.48 -8.84
C THR A 1 -6.29 -3.97 -9.05
N VAL A 2 -5.08 -4.45 -8.82
CA VAL A 2 -4.70 -5.87 -9.04
C VAL A 2 -4.61 -6.67 -7.74
N ASN A 3 -4.91 -6.02 -6.60
CA ASN A 3 -4.65 -6.52 -5.26
C ASN A 3 -5.15 -7.97 -5.01
N PRO A 4 -6.43 -8.32 -5.29
CA PRO A 4 -6.91 -9.66 -5.02
C PRO A 4 -6.29 -10.71 -5.95
N VAL A 5 -5.91 -10.32 -7.17
CA VAL A 5 -5.22 -11.21 -8.13
C VAL A 5 -3.84 -11.60 -7.60
N VAL A 6 -3.08 -10.63 -7.07
CA VAL A 6 -1.78 -10.89 -6.44
C VAL A 6 -1.95 -11.79 -5.22
N MET A 7 -2.93 -11.54 -4.36
CA MET A 7 -3.20 -12.42 -3.20
C MET A 7 -3.50 -13.86 -3.64
N GLY A 8 -4.36 -14.04 -4.64
CA GLY A 8 -4.67 -15.36 -5.19
C GLY A 8 -3.44 -16.06 -5.78
N HIS A 9 -2.58 -15.32 -6.50
CA HIS A 9 -1.35 -15.87 -7.04
C HIS A 9 -0.37 -16.31 -5.95
N VAL A 10 -0.14 -15.46 -4.93
CA VAL A 10 0.72 -15.80 -3.79
C VAL A 10 0.15 -16.98 -3.01
N LYS A 11 -1.18 -17.08 -2.87
CA LYS A 11 -1.85 -18.22 -2.26
C LYS A 11 -1.58 -19.52 -3.03
N ALA A 12 -1.73 -19.50 -4.35
CA ALA A 12 -1.41 -20.66 -5.19
C ALA A 12 0.05 -21.09 -5.06
N VAL A 13 1.00 -20.14 -5.03
CA VAL A 13 2.42 -20.41 -4.81
C VAL A 13 2.67 -20.99 -3.41
N LYS A 14 2.07 -20.42 -2.38
CA LYS A 14 2.16 -20.92 -0.99
C LYS A 14 1.70 -22.38 -0.90
N ASP A 15 0.56 -22.69 -1.50
CA ASP A 15 -0.03 -24.03 -1.47
C ASP A 15 0.81 -25.04 -2.27
N ALA A 16 1.34 -24.64 -3.43
CA ALA A 16 2.22 -25.48 -4.24
C ALA A 16 3.54 -25.80 -3.54
N LEU A 17 4.15 -24.83 -2.86
CA LEU A 17 5.43 -25.00 -2.16
C LEU A 17 5.30 -25.78 -0.85
N LYS A 18 4.09 -25.88 -0.28
CA LYS A 18 3.84 -26.41 1.08
C LYS A 18 4.78 -25.80 2.13
N ASN A 19 5.22 -24.57 1.89
CA ASN A 19 6.14 -23.85 2.75
C ASN A 19 5.70 -22.40 2.88
N GLU A 20 5.24 -22.08 4.08
CA GLU A 20 4.64 -20.80 4.45
C GLU A 20 5.63 -19.62 4.44
N GLU A 21 6.93 -19.90 4.42
CA GLU A 21 7.98 -18.89 4.53
C GLU A 21 8.60 -18.49 3.20
N LYS A 22 8.34 -19.27 2.14
CA LYS A 22 8.92 -19.09 0.81
C LYS A 22 8.05 -18.28 -0.16
N SER A 23 6.98 -17.66 0.34
CA SER A 23 6.12 -16.77 -0.44
C SER A 23 5.93 -15.44 0.29
N LEU A 24 5.89 -14.34 -0.46
CA LEU A 24 5.72 -12.98 0.04
C LEU A 24 4.87 -12.19 -0.95
N GLY A 25 3.80 -11.56 -0.46
CA GLY A 25 3.03 -10.58 -1.21
C GLY A 25 3.58 -9.17 -0.98
N VAL A 26 3.77 -8.43 -2.06
CA VAL A 26 4.05 -6.99 -2.03
C VAL A 26 3.05 -6.30 -2.94
N LEU A 27 2.40 -5.25 -2.42
CA LEU A 27 1.44 -4.45 -3.18
C LEU A 27 1.82 -2.98 -3.13
N ILE A 28 1.84 -2.33 -4.29
CA ILE A 28 2.13 -0.91 -4.42
C ILE A 28 0.84 -0.18 -4.81
N HIS A 29 0.56 0.93 -4.14
CA HIS A 29 -0.65 1.73 -4.35
C HIS A 29 -0.30 3.21 -4.52
N GLY A 30 -1.14 3.95 -5.23
CA GLY A 30 -1.20 5.41 -5.12
C GLY A 30 -2.11 5.83 -3.97
N ASP A 31 -1.86 6.99 -3.37
CA ASP A 31 -2.59 7.52 -2.20
C ASP A 31 -4.10 7.70 -2.45
N ALA A 32 -4.49 8.28 -3.59
CA ALA A 32 -5.90 8.43 -3.94
C ALA A 32 -6.58 7.08 -4.19
N ALA A 33 -5.89 6.16 -4.86
CA ALA A 33 -6.44 4.85 -5.21
C ALA A 33 -6.61 3.94 -3.99
N VAL A 34 -5.64 3.93 -3.06
CA VAL A 34 -5.71 3.10 -1.84
C VAL A 34 -6.86 3.51 -0.92
N ALA A 35 -7.18 4.81 -0.88
CA ALA A 35 -8.26 5.34 -0.08
C ALA A 35 -9.65 5.23 -0.76
N GLY A 36 -9.70 5.37 -2.09
CA GLY A 36 -10.96 5.49 -2.82
C GLY A 36 -11.52 4.19 -3.41
N GLN A 37 -10.71 3.15 -3.62
CA GLN A 37 -11.15 1.92 -4.30
C GLN A 37 -11.63 0.87 -3.29
N GLY A 38 -12.94 0.58 -3.27
CA GLY A 38 -13.56 -0.37 -2.33
C GLY A 38 -12.95 -1.78 -2.33
N VAL A 39 -12.46 -2.24 -3.49
CA VAL A 39 -11.75 -3.52 -3.63
C VAL A 39 -10.48 -3.60 -2.77
N VAL A 40 -9.87 -2.46 -2.38
CA VAL A 40 -8.75 -2.45 -1.42
C VAL A 40 -9.24 -2.95 -0.06
N TYR A 41 -10.34 -2.40 0.44
CA TYR A 41 -10.96 -2.84 1.69
C TYR A 41 -11.41 -4.30 1.62
N GLU A 42 -12.09 -4.70 0.53
CA GLU A 42 -12.51 -6.10 0.32
C GLU A 42 -11.33 -7.07 0.35
N THR A 43 -10.20 -6.66 -0.25
CA THR A 43 -8.96 -7.45 -0.26
C THR A 43 -8.38 -7.60 1.15
N LEU A 44 -8.32 -6.50 1.92
CA LEU A 44 -7.81 -6.55 3.30
C LEU A 44 -8.68 -7.44 4.20
N GLN A 45 -10.00 -7.43 4.03
CA GLN A 45 -10.90 -8.29 4.82
C GLN A 45 -10.63 -9.78 4.63
N MET A 46 -9.97 -10.17 3.54
CA MET A 46 -9.56 -11.55 3.30
C MET A 46 -8.23 -11.94 3.96
N ALA A 47 -7.45 -10.98 4.48
CA ALA A 47 -6.07 -11.20 4.96
C ALA A 47 -5.93 -12.31 6.01
N TYR A 48 -6.94 -12.51 6.86
CA TYR A 48 -6.90 -13.48 7.96
C TYR A 48 -7.88 -14.66 7.81
N LEU A 49 -8.59 -14.74 6.68
CA LEU A 49 -9.53 -15.84 6.42
C LEU A 49 -8.78 -17.10 6.00
N ASN A 50 -9.15 -18.27 6.55
CA ASN A 50 -8.41 -19.53 6.38
C ASN A 50 -8.05 -19.88 4.92
N HIS A 51 -8.97 -19.65 3.98
CA HIS A 51 -8.78 -20.03 2.58
C HIS A 51 -8.15 -18.93 1.71
N TYR A 52 -7.95 -17.74 2.26
CA TYR A 52 -7.39 -16.58 1.57
C TYR A 52 -6.06 -16.09 2.15
N ASN A 53 -5.76 -16.46 3.40
CA ASN A 53 -4.60 -15.99 4.14
C ASN A 53 -3.28 -16.43 3.47
N ILE A 54 -2.43 -15.44 3.17
CA ILE A 54 -1.08 -15.58 2.59
C ILE A 54 0.04 -15.13 3.54
N ASN A 55 -0.24 -15.13 4.84
CA ASN A 55 0.69 -14.82 5.92
C ASN A 55 1.22 -13.38 5.89
N GLY A 56 0.36 -12.44 5.52
CA GLY A 56 0.68 -11.02 5.53
C GLY A 56 1.23 -10.49 4.21
N VAL A 57 0.76 -9.31 3.82
CA VAL A 57 1.26 -8.53 2.67
C VAL A 57 2.00 -7.28 3.14
N ILE A 58 3.09 -6.92 2.44
CA ILE A 58 3.74 -5.62 2.62
C ILE A 58 3.10 -4.64 1.62
N HIS A 59 2.37 -3.67 2.14
CA HIS A 59 1.75 -2.62 1.36
C HIS A 59 2.67 -1.40 1.34
N ILE A 60 2.99 -0.90 0.15
CA ILE A 60 3.75 0.32 -0.05
C ILE A 60 2.81 1.32 -0.73
N VAL A 61 2.63 2.49 -0.13
CA VAL A 61 1.88 3.58 -0.76
C VAL A 61 2.88 4.62 -1.23
N ALA A 62 2.89 4.86 -2.55
CA ALA A 62 3.60 5.97 -3.16
C ALA A 62 2.72 7.22 -3.02
N ASN A 63 2.83 7.89 -1.88
CA ASN A 63 2.00 9.01 -1.51
C ASN A 63 2.64 10.32 -1.99
N ASN A 64 2.31 10.66 -3.23
CA ASN A 64 2.73 11.91 -3.87
C ASN A 64 1.77 13.07 -3.58
N GLN A 65 0.78 12.86 -2.69
CA GLN A 65 -0.20 13.83 -2.23
C GLN A 65 -1.13 14.36 -3.32
N ILE A 66 -1.30 13.66 -4.45
CA ILE A 66 -2.20 14.10 -5.53
C ILE A 66 -2.69 12.94 -6.42
N GLY A 67 -4.01 12.80 -6.56
CA GLY A 67 -4.63 11.88 -7.51
C GLY A 67 -5.08 12.61 -8.77
N PHE A 68 -4.37 12.46 -9.88
CA PHE A 68 -4.61 13.27 -11.10
C PHE A 68 -4.50 14.77 -10.79
N THR A 69 -5.63 15.48 -10.67
CA THR A 69 -5.77 16.90 -10.27
C THR A 69 -6.40 17.06 -8.88
N THR A 70 -6.87 15.97 -8.27
CA THR A 70 -7.63 15.93 -7.01
C THR A 70 -6.69 15.95 -5.81
N THR A 71 -6.98 16.83 -4.85
CA THR A 71 -6.19 16.95 -3.62
C THR A 71 -6.53 15.86 -2.60
N PRO A 72 -5.65 15.63 -1.59
CA PRO A 72 -5.91 14.70 -0.50
C PRO A 72 -7.24 14.94 0.23
N ALA A 73 -7.60 16.21 0.45
CA ALA A 73 -8.83 16.58 1.16
C ALA A 73 -10.11 16.25 0.38
N GLU A 74 -10.01 16.14 -0.95
CA GLU A 74 -11.12 15.77 -1.84
C GLU A 74 -11.15 14.27 -2.14
N ALA A 75 -10.00 13.58 -2.00
CA ALA A 75 -9.86 12.17 -2.33
C ALA A 75 -10.28 11.21 -1.20
N ARG A 76 -10.32 11.67 0.06
CA ARG A 76 -10.61 10.83 1.23
C ARG A 76 -11.17 11.63 2.40
N SER A 77 -11.91 10.94 3.27
CA SER A 77 -12.43 11.53 4.51
C SER A 77 -11.51 11.34 5.73
N GLY A 78 -10.57 10.40 5.67
CA GLY A 78 -9.59 10.16 6.73
C GLY A 78 -8.36 11.05 6.61
N LEU A 79 -7.55 11.12 7.68
CA LEU A 79 -6.33 11.92 7.68
C LEU A 79 -5.28 11.31 6.74
N TYR A 80 -5.06 10.00 6.86
CA TYR A 80 -4.06 9.28 6.08
C TYR A 80 -4.71 8.45 4.99
N CYS A 81 -4.07 8.36 3.82
CA CYS A 81 -4.53 7.48 2.74
C CYS A 81 -4.54 6.00 3.17
N THR A 82 -3.74 5.64 4.18
CA THR A 82 -3.61 4.30 4.74
C THR A 82 -4.60 3.99 5.86
N ASP A 83 -5.55 4.87 6.18
CA ASP A 83 -6.53 4.63 7.25
C ASP A 83 -7.36 3.35 7.03
N VAL A 84 -7.51 2.91 5.78
CA VAL A 84 -8.14 1.62 5.45
C VAL A 84 -7.46 0.42 6.11
N ALA A 85 -6.15 0.49 6.38
CA ALA A 85 -5.38 -0.57 7.05
C ALA A 85 -5.85 -0.81 8.50
N LYS A 86 -6.46 0.20 9.12
CA LYS A 86 -6.99 0.12 10.49
C LYS A 86 -8.15 -0.89 10.59
N SER A 87 -8.86 -1.18 9.50
CA SER A 87 -9.96 -2.16 9.50
C SER A 87 -9.50 -3.57 9.91
N ILE A 88 -8.24 -3.91 9.63
CA ILE A 88 -7.62 -5.19 9.98
C ILE A 88 -6.53 -5.04 11.05
N GLN A 89 -6.47 -3.88 11.71
CA GLN A 89 -5.48 -3.54 12.73
C GLN A 89 -4.03 -3.73 12.24
N ALA A 90 -3.76 -3.50 10.95
CA ALA A 90 -2.41 -3.57 10.42
C ALA A 90 -1.60 -2.33 10.87
N PRO A 91 -0.33 -2.50 11.30
CA PRO A 91 0.53 -1.37 11.60
C PRO A 91 0.80 -0.54 10.34
N ILE A 92 0.96 0.76 10.56
CA ILE A 92 1.22 1.75 9.52
C ILE A 92 2.49 2.50 9.92
N ILE A 93 3.44 2.61 9.00
CA ILE A 93 4.64 3.43 9.16
C ILE A 93 4.63 4.51 8.09
N HIS A 94 4.63 5.77 8.51
CA HIS A 94 4.79 6.92 7.62
C HIS A 94 6.27 7.31 7.56
N VAL A 95 6.81 7.53 6.36
CA VAL A 95 8.21 7.86 6.16
C VAL A 95 8.39 8.90 5.06
N ASN A 96 9.28 9.86 5.28
CA ASN A 96 9.61 10.90 4.31
C ASN A 96 10.44 10.32 3.16
N ALA A 97 10.00 10.54 1.92
CA ALA A 97 10.71 10.11 0.71
C ALA A 97 12.06 10.80 0.53
N ASP A 98 12.24 12.01 1.08
CA ASP A 98 13.50 12.77 1.02
C ASP A 98 14.57 12.20 1.96
N GLU A 99 14.23 11.21 2.79
CA GLU A 99 15.16 10.49 3.68
C GLU A 99 15.31 9.01 3.24
N PRO A 100 16.04 8.73 2.13
CA PRO A 100 16.10 7.39 1.53
C PRO A 100 16.68 6.32 2.47
N GLU A 101 17.56 6.70 3.40
CA GLU A 101 18.07 5.80 4.42
C GLU A 101 16.99 5.33 5.39
N LEU A 102 16.08 6.23 5.79
CA LEU A 102 14.94 5.89 6.65
C LEU A 102 13.96 5.00 5.91
N VAL A 103 13.67 5.29 4.64
CA VAL A 103 12.84 4.42 3.79
C VAL A 103 13.40 2.99 3.77
N ASN A 104 14.70 2.83 3.51
CA ASN A 104 15.35 1.53 3.54
C ASN A 104 15.24 0.83 4.91
N ARG A 105 15.41 1.56 6.02
CA ARG A 105 15.25 1.01 7.37
C ARG A 105 13.82 0.55 7.62
N VAL A 106 12.82 1.33 7.21
CA VAL A 106 11.40 1.01 7.35
C VAL A 106 11.04 -0.23 6.52
N ILE A 107 11.50 -0.34 5.27
CA ILE A 107 11.26 -1.52 4.45
C ILE A 107 11.85 -2.79 5.11
N LYS A 108 13.09 -2.72 5.62
CA LYS A 108 13.70 -3.84 6.35
C LYS A 108 12.91 -4.21 7.61
N LEU A 109 12.40 -3.22 8.34
CA LEU A 109 11.54 -3.44 9.49
C LEU A 109 10.22 -4.12 9.08
N SER A 110 9.59 -3.69 7.99
CA SER A 110 8.35 -4.27 7.48
C SER A 110 8.50 -5.72 7.06
N VAL A 111 9.61 -6.07 6.42
CA VAL A 111 9.96 -7.47 6.12
C VAL A 111 10.09 -8.29 7.41
N LYS A 112 10.83 -7.78 8.41
CA LYS A 112 10.98 -8.47 9.71
C LYS A 112 9.64 -8.63 10.44
N TYR A 113 8.80 -7.60 10.44
CA TYR A 113 7.46 -7.64 11.03
C TYR A 113 6.62 -8.73 10.35
N ARG A 114 6.53 -8.71 9.02
CA ARG A 114 5.77 -9.70 8.25
C ARG A 114 6.29 -11.11 8.53
N GLN A 115 7.61 -11.32 8.55
CA GLN A 115 8.18 -12.64 8.83
C GLN A 115 7.88 -13.14 10.24
N LYS A 116 7.89 -12.26 11.25
CA LYS A 116 7.66 -12.60 12.65
C LYS A 116 6.19 -12.82 12.98
N PHE A 117 5.32 -11.92 12.52
CA PHE A 117 3.91 -11.88 12.91
C PHE A 117 2.96 -12.46 11.86
N LYS A 118 3.43 -12.66 10.62
CA LYS A 118 2.64 -13.20 9.50
C LYS A 118 1.35 -12.40 9.25
N LYS A 119 1.43 -11.08 9.40
CA LYS A 119 0.34 -10.11 9.22
C LYS A 119 0.74 -8.98 8.28
N ASP A 120 -0.28 -8.34 7.71
CA ASP A 120 -0.12 -7.19 6.83
C ASP A 120 0.55 -6.01 7.54
N ILE A 121 1.28 -5.20 6.78
CA ILE A 121 1.90 -3.96 7.23
C ILE A 121 1.89 -2.93 6.10
N PHE A 122 1.60 -1.68 6.44
CA PHE A 122 1.59 -0.56 5.53
C PHE A 122 2.80 0.34 5.73
N VAL A 123 3.42 0.73 4.62
CA VAL A 123 4.47 1.75 4.54
C VAL A 123 3.96 2.87 3.65
N ASP A 124 3.68 4.01 4.24
CA ASP A 124 3.27 5.23 3.56
C ASP A 124 4.51 6.08 3.29
N ILE A 125 4.98 6.09 2.04
CA ILE A 125 6.15 6.85 1.61
C ILE A 125 5.66 8.19 1.07
N ILE A 126 5.86 9.24 1.86
CA ILE A 126 5.34 10.58 1.60
C ILE A 126 6.36 11.37 0.80
N GLY A 127 5.99 11.77 -0.40
CA GLY A 127 6.79 12.58 -1.30
C GLY A 127 5.92 13.51 -2.13
N TYR A 128 6.31 13.72 -3.39
CA TYR A 128 5.62 14.60 -4.33
C TYR A 128 5.73 14.07 -5.77
N ARG A 129 4.90 14.61 -6.67
CA ARG A 129 4.98 14.34 -8.11
C ARG A 129 5.62 15.54 -8.81
N ARG A 130 6.79 15.33 -9.42
CA ARG A 130 7.57 16.41 -10.05
C ARG A 130 6.91 17.02 -11.29
N TYR A 131 6.17 16.21 -12.05
CA TYR A 131 5.49 16.62 -13.29
C TYR A 131 3.96 16.46 -13.16
N GLY A 132 3.23 16.67 -14.27
CA GLY A 132 1.80 16.39 -14.38
C GLY A 132 1.45 14.92 -14.10
N HIS A 133 0.16 14.56 -14.19
CA HIS A 133 -0.25 13.18 -13.97
C HIS A 133 0.36 12.24 -15.04
N ASN A 134 0.41 12.74 -16.27
CA ASN A 134 1.40 12.33 -17.26
C ASN A 134 2.34 13.53 -17.59
N GLU A 135 3.42 13.28 -18.32
CA GLU A 135 4.46 14.26 -18.61
C GLU A 135 4.03 15.38 -19.58
N GLN A 136 2.90 15.21 -20.28
CA GLN A 136 2.31 16.19 -21.18
C GLN A 136 1.27 17.06 -20.48
N ASP A 137 0.81 16.66 -19.28
CA ASP A 137 -0.14 17.41 -18.49
C ASP A 137 0.51 18.62 -17.81
N GLN A 138 -0.23 19.71 -17.75
CA GLN A 138 0.17 20.93 -17.07
C GLN A 138 -0.52 21.05 -15.71
N PRO A 139 0.14 20.65 -14.59
CA PRO A 139 -0.50 20.58 -13.28
C PRO A 139 -0.88 21.96 -12.72
N SER A 140 -0.17 23.02 -13.15
CA SER A 140 -0.40 24.40 -12.68
C SER A 140 -1.81 24.94 -12.97
N PHE A 141 -2.58 24.31 -13.88
CA PHE A 141 -3.97 24.70 -14.12
C PHE A 141 -4.91 24.41 -12.95
N THR A 142 -4.58 23.41 -12.13
CA THR A 142 -5.44 22.97 -11.01
C THR A 142 -4.74 23.00 -9.67
N GLN A 143 -3.41 22.84 -9.65
CA GLN A 143 -2.58 22.86 -8.45
C GLN A 143 -1.36 23.78 -8.67
N PRO A 144 -1.52 25.11 -8.59
CA PRO A 144 -0.45 26.08 -8.86
C PRO A 144 0.46 26.39 -7.67
N MET A 145 0.09 25.97 -6.44
CA MET A 145 0.80 26.27 -5.20
C MET A 145 1.65 25.10 -4.70
#